data_AF-A0AAC9N4Y0-F1
#
_entry.id   AF-A0AAC9N4Y0-F1
#
_cell.length_a   1.000
_cell.length_b   1.000
_cell.length_c   1.000
_cell.angle_alpha   90.00
_cell.angle_beta   90.00
_cell.angle_gamma   90.00
#
_symmetry.space_group_name_H-M   'P 1'
#
loop_
_entity.id
_entity.type
_entity.pdbx_description
1 polymer ?
#
loop_
_entity_poly.entity_id
_entity_poly.type
_entity_poly.pdbx_seq_one_letter_code
_entity_poly.pdbx_strand_id
1 'polypeptide(L)'
;MKKSIVFLLLLFTVNLFAQNNLKSGVQPFQKPNEGKCLVYIVKSGAGALVNFRAYLDNKFLGVLTSDSYVLTECEPGDHLFWAVSENRDYVEANLLPNKVYVLNAEGQMGAFVAGVSLNQLDPKEKSHKNLFARKIQNSSATVYDPANPDADNKAENISKGLAKYEDLKKEKSSKIIQLKSDLCFEDAEKFQKN
;
A
#
# COMPACT_ATOMS: atom_id res chain seq x y z
N MET A 1 13.95 10.51 50.82
CA MET A 1 13.31 9.64 49.81
C MET A 1 12.04 10.31 49.30
N LYS A 2 12.08 10.97 48.14
CA LYS A 2 10.88 11.40 47.42
C LYS A 2 11.02 10.85 46.00
N LYS A 3 10.05 10.03 45.63
CA LYS A 3 10.03 9.18 44.44
C LYS A 3 9.94 10.05 43.18
N SER A 4 10.79 9.72 42.21
CA SER A 4 10.79 10.25 40.86
C SER A 4 9.44 10.02 40.17
N ILE A 5 8.89 11.07 39.57
CA ILE A 5 7.94 10.96 38.46
C ILE A 5 8.56 11.77 37.32
N VAL A 6 9.39 11.09 36.53
CA VAL A 6 9.78 11.58 35.22
C VAL A 6 8.61 11.24 34.30
N PHE A 7 7.80 12.26 34.00
CA PHE A 7 6.74 12.15 33.01
C PHE A 7 7.41 12.14 31.64
N LEU A 8 7.70 10.94 31.12
CA LEU A 8 8.21 10.75 29.77
C LEU A 8 7.06 11.04 28.79
N LEU A 9 6.94 12.30 28.38
CA LEU A 9 6.11 12.73 27.28
C LEU A 9 6.70 12.12 26.00
N LEU A 10 6.19 10.95 25.60
CA LEU A 10 6.35 10.40 24.26
C LEU A 10 5.69 11.40 23.30
N LEU A 11 6.49 12.34 22.79
CA LEU A 11 6.17 13.16 21.64
C LEU A 11 5.94 12.20 20.47
N PHE A 12 4.67 11.84 20.22
CA PHE A 12 4.23 11.38 18.91
C PHE A 12 4.44 12.57 17.97
N THR A 13 5.66 12.70 17.45
CA THR A 13 5.93 13.60 16.35
C THR A 13 5.03 13.16 15.21
N VAL A 14 4.06 14.01 14.87
CA VAL A 14 3.25 13.85 13.67
C VAL A 14 4.23 13.97 12.50
N ASN A 15 4.84 12.85 12.10
CA ASN A 15 5.67 12.80 10.92
C ASN A 15 4.71 13.01 9.75
N LEU A 16 4.62 14.27 9.30
CA LEU A 16 4.04 14.60 8.02
C LEU A 16 4.72 13.70 7.00
N PHE A 17 3.95 12.78 6.40
CA PHE A 17 4.37 11.99 5.25
C PHE A 17 4.64 12.99 4.11
N ALA A 18 5.87 13.48 4.02
CA ALA A 18 6.28 14.46 3.04
C ALA A 18 6.62 13.72 1.74
N GLN A 19 5.62 13.50 0.88
CA GLN A 19 5.81 12.89 -0.44
C GLN A 19 6.36 13.91 -1.46
N ASN A 20 7.32 14.74 -1.03
CA ASN A 20 7.71 15.99 -1.72
C ASN A 20 8.21 15.80 -3.17
N ASN A 21 8.62 14.59 -3.54
CA ASN A 21 9.14 14.27 -4.87
C ASN A 21 8.18 13.41 -5.72
N LEU A 22 7.12 12.87 -5.14
CA LEU A 22 6.15 12.04 -5.85
C LEU A 22 5.03 12.94 -6.39
N LYS A 23 4.61 12.71 -7.64
CA LYS A 23 3.51 13.46 -8.26
C LYS A 23 2.46 12.47 -8.74
N SER A 24 1.21 12.87 -8.91
CA SER A 24 0.25 12.02 -9.63
C SER A 24 0.46 12.10 -11.15
N GLY A 25 0.09 11.05 -11.89
CA GLY A 25 0.20 10.99 -13.36
C GLY A 25 1.16 9.91 -13.87
N VAL A 26 1.43 9.89 -15.17
CA VAL A 26 2.39 8.95 -15.77
C VAL A 26 3.81 9.36 -15.38
N GLN A 27 4.56 8.43 -14.80
CA GLN A 27 5.93 8.67 -14.38
C GLN A 27 6.76 7.39 -14.42
N PRO A 28 8.08 7.51 -14.65
CA PRO A 28 8.97 6.37 -14.62
C PRO A 28 9.01 5.76 -13.22
N PHE A 29 9.69 4.62 -13.09
CA PHE A 29 9.99 4.05 -11.78
C PHE A 29 10.66 5.07 -10.86
N GLN A 30 10.27 5.06 -9.59
CA GLN A 30 10.76 5.93 -8.56
C GLN A 30 11.57 5.11 -7.55
N LYS A 31 12.62 5.72 -7.00
CA LYS A 31 13.35 5.20 -5.84
C LYS A 31 12.86 5.92 -4.58
N PRO A 32 12.89 5.29 -3.40
CA PRO A 32 12.57 5.97 -2.15
C PRO A 32 13.57 7.09 -1.89
N ASN A 33 13.15 8.12 -1.17
CA ASN A 33 14.07 9.05 -0.53
C ASN A 33 14.98 8.29 0.46
N GLU A 34 16.16 8.84 0.72
CA GLU A 34 17.14 8.20 1.61
C GLU A 34 16.54 7.91 3.00
N GLY A 35 16.70 6.67 3.45
CA GLY A 35 16.18 6.20 4.73
C GLY A 35 14.67 5.88 4.73
N LYS A 36 13.94 6.16 3.65
CA LYS A 36 12.53 5.82 3.49
C LYS A 36 12.37 4.52 2.72
N CYS A 37 11.14 4.04 2.61
CA CYS A 37 10.78 2.93 1.73
C CYS A 37 9.63 3.35 0.81
N LEU A 38 9.50 2.69 -0.33
CA LEU A 38 8.51 3.03 -1.34
C LEU A 38 7.62 1.83 -1.63
N VAL A 39 6.31 2.03 -1.65
CA VAL A 39 5.34 0.97 -1.91
C VAL A 39 4.47 1.32 -3.10
N TYR A 40 4.42 0.42 -4.07
CA TYR A 40 3.48 0.44 -5.17
C TYR A 40 2.33 -0.50 -4.86
N ILE A 41 1.09 -0.06 -5.07
CA ILE A 41 -0.08 -0.93 -5.08
C ILE A 41 -0.64 -0.90 -6.50
N VAL A 42 -0.38 -1.96 -7.27
CA VAL A 42 -0.89 -2.13 -8.63
C VAL A 42 -2.20 -2.91 -8.62
N LYS A 43 -2.94 -2.85 -9.73
CA LYS A 43 -4.19 -3.59 -9.89
C LYS A 43 -4.13 -4.56 -11.07
N SER A 44 -4.60 -5.78 -10.87
CA SER A 44 -4.82 -6.77 -11.94
C SER A 44 -6.08 -7.60 -11.67
N GLY A 45 -6.30 -8.65 -12.46
CA GLY A 45 -7.37 -9.63 -12.20
C GLY A 45 -8.74 -9.19 -12.72
N ALA A 46 -9.79 -9.80 -12.16
CA ALA A 46 -11.18 -9.57 -12.54
C ALA A 46 -11.68 -8.16 -12.18
N GLY A 47 -12.80 -7.75 -12.77
CA GLY A 47 -13.44 -6.47 -12.44
C GLY A 47 -12.66 -5.26 -12.95
N ALA A 48 -12.27 -5.26 -14.23
CA ALA A 48 -11.58 -4.13 -14.86
C ALA A 48 -12.34 -2.78 -14.74
N LEU A 49 -13.68 -2.83 -14.66
CA LEU A 49 -14.53 -1.65 -14.47
C LEU A 49 -14.87 -1.36 -12.99
N VAL A 50 -14.50 -2.26 -12.07
CA VAL A 50 -14.71 -2.08 -10.63
C VAL A 50 -13.55 -1.27 -10.09
N ASN A 51 -13.78 -0.36 -9.16
CA ASN A 51 -12.73 0.40 -8.49
C ASN A 51 -12.41 -0.23 -7.14
N PHE A 52 -11.13 -0.37 -6.81
CA PHE A 52 -10.71 -0.80 -5.46
C PHE A 52 -10.19 0.42 -4.69
N ARG A 53 -10.34 0.42 -3.36
CA ARG A 53 -9.81 1.48 -2.51
C ARG A 53 -8.62 0.94 -1.74
N ALA A 54 -7.51 1.65 -1.74
CA ALA A 54 -6.30 1.27 -1.03
C ALA A 54 -6.07 2.15 0.20
N TYR A 55 -5.53 1.54 1.24
CA TYR A 55 -5.29 2.17 2.53
C TYR A 55 -3.94 1.74 3.10
N LEU A 56 -3.35 2.65 3.88
CA LEU A 56 -2.16 2.44 4.70
C LEU A 56 -2.50 2.86 6.11
N ASP A 57 -2.44 1.92 7.05
CA ASP A 57 -2.81 2.12 8.44
C ASP A 57 -4.22 2.70 8.52
N ASN A 58 -4.35 3.93 9.04
CA ASN A 58 -5.59 4.69 9.13
C ASN A 58 -5.77 5.72 8.01
N LYS A 59 -5.02 5.63 6.91
CA LYS A 59 -5.02 6.60 5.81
C LYS A 59 -5.59 5.98 4.54
N PHE A 60 -6.45 6.74 3.87
CA PHE A 60 -6.89 6.41 2.51
C PHE A 60 -5.84 6.87 1.52
N LEU A 61 -5.26 5.94 0.76
CA LEU A 61 -4.21 6.25 -0.22
C LEU A 61 -4.77 6.67 -1.58
N GLY A 62 -5.93 6.14 -1.96
CA GLY A 62 -6.54 6.43 -3.24
C GLY A 62 -7.38 5.29 -3.82
N VAL A 63 -7.88 5.53 -5.03
CA VAL A 63 -8.68 4.59 -5.80
C VAL A 63 -7.81 3.92 -6.87
N LEU A 64 -7.84 2.59 -6.89
CA LEU A 64 -7.22 1.75 -7.91
C LEU A 64 -8.24 1.44 -9.02
N THR A 65 -8.09 2.16 -10.13
CA THR A 65 -8.74 1.89 -11.41
C THR A 65 -7.88 0.95 -12.26
N SER A 66 -8.38 0.50 -13.42
CA SER A 66 -7.56 -0.32 -14.34
C SER A 66 -6.30 0.38 -14.86
N ASP A 67 -6.35 1.71 -14.97
CA ASP A 67 -5.29 2.54 -15.57
C ASP A 67 -4.52 3.36 -14.53
N SER A 68 -4.61 2.98 -13.25
CA SER A 68 -3.85 3.59 -12.17
C SER A 68 -3.15 2.57 -11.28
N TYR A 69 -2.19 3.07 -10.52
CA TYR A 69 -1.60 2.41 -9.36
C TYR A 69 -1.42 3.43 -8.25
N VAL A 70 -1.42 2.98 -7.00
CA VAL A 70 -1.07 3.84 -5.87
C VAL A 70 0.44 3.81 -5.64
N LEU A 71 1.02 4.97 -5.38
CA LEU A 71 2.43 5.12 -5.05
C LEU A 71 2.56 5.88 -3.73
N THR A 72 3.18 5.25 -2.74
CA THR A 72 3.34 5.86 -1.42
C THR A 72 4.73 5.60 -0.86
N GLU A 73 5.38 6.67 -0.40
CA GLU A 73 6.60 6.57 0.41
C GLU A 73 6.20 6.36 1.88
N CYS A 74 6.90 5.50 2.61
CA CYS A 74 6.64 5.17 4.01
C CYS A 74 7.93 5.24 4.85
N GLU A 75 7.76 5.37 6.17
CA GLU A 75 8.86 5.10 7.10
C GLU A 75 9.21 3.60 7.10
N PRO A 76 10.46 3.21 7.41
CA PRO A 76 10.75 1.83 7.74
C PRO A 76 10.05 1.38 9.02
N GLY A 77 9.69 0.10 9.10
CA GLY A 77 9.01 -0.49 10.25
C GLY A 77 7.65 -1.11 9.90
N ASP A 78 6.82 -1.29 10.93
CA ASP A 78 5.55 -2.00 10.82
C ASP A 78 4.45 -1.11 10.23
N HIS A 79 3.77 -1.63 9.21
CA HIS A 79 2.66 -0.99 8.51
C HIS A 79 1.56 -2.00 8.17
N LEU A 80 0.32 -1.52 8.11
CA LEU A 80 -0.82 -2.28 7.63
C LEU A 80 -1.30 -1.74 6.28
N PHE A 81 -1.15 -2.54 5.23
CA PHE A 81 -1.78 -2.26 3.94
C PHE A 81 -3.11 -3.00 3.86
N TRP A 82 -4.14 -2.34 3.35
CA TRP A 82 -5.42 -3.00 3.14
C TRP A 82 -6.19 -2.41 1.97
N ALA A 83 -7.04 -3.24 1.37
CA ALA A 83 -7.84 -2.86 0.21
C ALA A 83 -9.30 -3.25 0.40
N VAL A 84 -10.18 -2.51 -0.28
CA VAL A 84 -11.63 -2.71 -0.21
C VAL A 84 -12.23 -2.77 -1.61
N SER A 85 -13.07 -3.78 -1.81
CA SER A 85 -14.06 -3.89 -2.88
C SER A 85 -15.38 -4.44 -2.29
N GLU A 86 -15.88 -5.58 -2.77
CA GLU A 86 -16.94 -6.36 -2.10
C GLU A 86 -16.48 -6.88 -0.73
N ASN A 87 -15.22 -7.32 -0.65
CA ASN A 87 -14.55 -7.76 0.57
C ASN A 87 -13.46 -6.76 1.02
N ARG A 88 -12.79 -7.10 2.11
CA ARG A 88 -11.57 -6.43 2.59
C ARG A 88 -10.46 -7.46 2.69
N ASP A 89 -9.24 -7.06 2.33
CA ASP A 89 -8.05 -7.90 2.46
C ASP A 89 -6.90 -7.11 3.08
N TYR A 90 -6.04 -7.79 3.84
CA TYR A 90 -5.07 -7.17 4.75
C TYR A 90 -3.67 -7.76 4.60
N VAL A 91 -2.67 -6.90 4.57
CA VAL A 91 -1.25 -7.25 4.55
C VAL A 91 -0.53 -6.48 5.65
N GLU A 92 0.00 -7.19 6.64
CA GLU A 92 0.97 -6.64 7.58
C GLU A 92 2.36 -6.65 6.93
N ALA A 93 3.13 -5.59 7.12
CA ALA A 93 4.44 -5.44 6.50
C ALA A 93 5.44 -4.83 7.47
N ASN A 94 6.65 -5.41 7.51
CA ASN A 94 7.82 -4.80 8.14
C ASN A 94 8.75 -4.30 7.02
N LEU A 95 8.71 -2.99 6.76
CA LEU A 95 9.40 -2.37 5.63
C LEU A 95 10.84 -1.98 6.01
N LEU A 96 11.79 -2.26 5.12
CA LEU A 96 13.20 -1.90 5.32
C LEU A 96 13.54 -0.56 4.63
N PRO A 97 14.51 0.21 5.15
CA PRO A 97 14.94 1.46 4.54
C PRO A 97 15.55 1.22 3.15
N ASN A 98 15.39 2.19 2.26
CA ASN A 98 15.90 2.23 0.90
C ASN A 98 15.39 1.06 0.02
N LYS A 99 14.22 0.49 0.32
CA LYS A 99 13.61 -0.60 -0.44
C LYS A 99 12.32 -0.19 -1.14
N VAL A 100 12.02 -0.87 -2.25
CA VAL A 100 10.76 -0.75 -2.99
C VAL A 100 9.99 -2.06 -2.89
N TYR A 101 8.74 -1.98 -2.47
CA TYR A 101 7.82 -3.10 -2.37
C TYR A 101 6.66 -2.92 -3.35
N VAL A 102 6.12 -4.03 -3.84
CA VAL A 102 4.98 -4.00 -4.77
C VAL A 102 3.91 -4.96 -4.29
N LEU A 103 2.74 -4.43 -4.00
CA LEU A 103 1.51 -5.17 -3.75
C LEU A 103 0.65 -5.16 -5.00
N ASN A 104 0.01 -6.28 -5.29
CA ASN A 104 -1.00 -6.40 -6.32
C ASN A 104 -2.36 -6.56 -5.66
N ALA A 105 -3.24 -5.58 -5.87
CA ALA A 105 -4.67 -5.69 -5.62
C ALA A 105 -5.31 -6.45 -6.78
N GLU A 106 -5.29 -7.78 -6.67
CA GLU A 106 -5.82 -8.68 -7.67
C GLU A 106 -7.33 -8.84 -7.50
N GLY A 107 -8.08 -8.47 -8.54
CA GLY A 107 -9.50 -8.68 -8.60
C GLY A 107 -9.85 -10.17 -8.67
N GLN A 108 -10.73 -10.61 -7.78
CA GLN A 108 -11.24 -11.97 -7.70
C GLN A 108 -12.69 -12.01 -8.20
N MET A 109 -13.15 -13.14 -8.72
CA MET A 109 -14.59 -13.32 -8.95
C MET A 109 -15.33 -13.24 -7.62
N GLY A 110 -16.21 -12.25 -7.48
CA GLY A 110 -17.10 -12.12 -6.33
C GLY A 110 -18.53 -12.53 -6.68
N ALA A 111 -19.44 -12.38 -5.71
CA ALA A 111 -20.83 -12.82 -5.86
C ALA A 111 -21.65 -11.81 -6.68
N PHE A 112 -21.34 -10.51 -6.54
CA PHE A 112 -22.05 -9.43 -7.22
C PHE A 112 -21.12 -8.51 -8.01
N VAL A 113 -19.96 -8.19 -7.44
CA VAL A 113 -18.89 -7.44 -8.11
C VAL A 113 -17.55 -8.16 -7.88
N ALA A 114 -16.44 -7.63 -8.39
CA ALA A 114 -15.15 -8.26 -8.12
C ALA A 114 -14.73 -8.06 -6.66
N GLY A 115 -14.28 -9.12 -6.00
CA GLY A 115 -13.54 -9.03 -4.75
C GLY A 115 -12.10 -8.56 -5.00
N VAL A 116 -11.35 -8.29 -3.94
CA VAL A 116 -9.93 -7.94 -3.98
C VAL A 116 -9.11 -8.89 -3.12
N SER A 117 -7.96 -9.31 -3.63
CA SER A 117 -6.91 -9.99 -2.87
C SER A 117 -5.61 -9.19 -2.99
N LEU A 118 -4.96 -8.88 -1.87
CA LEU A 118 -3.68 -8.19 -1.82
C LEU A 118 -2.54 -9.21 -1.73
N ASN A 119 -1.72 -9.26 -2.77
CA ASN A 119 -0.59 -10.18 -2.86
C ASN A 119 0.71 -9.44 -3.10
N GLN A 120 1.77 -9.80 -2.40
CA GLN A 120 3.10 -9.26 -2.69
C GLN A 120 3.62 -9.83 -4.02
N LEU A 121 4.14 -8.95 -4.87
CA LEU A 121 4.87 -9.36 -6.05
C LEU A 121 6.31 -9.72 -5.71
N ASP A 122 6.76 -10.83 -6.28
CA ASP A 122 8.14 -11.32 -6.15
C ASP A 122 9.00 -10.83 -7.34
N PRO A 123 10.10 -10.09 -7.09
CA PRO A 123 11.01 -9.61 -8.14
C PRO A 123 11.77 -10.76 -8.87
N LYS A 124 11.82 -11.96 -8.28
CA LYS A 124 12.44 -13.14 -8.90
C LYS A 124 11.53 -13.73 -9.98
N GLU A 125 10.21 -13.60 -9.81
CA GLU A 125 9.20 -14.12 -10.72
C GLU A 125 9.02 -13.26 -11.99
N LYS A 126 9.10 -13.90 -13.16
CA LYS A 126 9.02 -13.20 -14.46
C LYS A 126 7.66 -12.56 -14.70
N SER A 127 6.58 -13.25 -14.34
CA SER A 127 5.20 -12.75 -14.47
C SER A 127 4.98 -11.49 -13.64
N HIS A 128 5.48 -11.47 -12.40
CA HIS A 128 5.39 -10.35 -11.48
C HIS A 128 6.18 -9.13 -11.96
N LYS A 129 7.43 -9.34 -12.41
CA LYS A 129 8.21 -8.28 -13.06
C LYS A 129 7.49 -7.67 -14.25
N ASN A 130 6.94 -8.51 -15.13
CA ASN A 130 6.23 -8.05 -16.31
C ASN A 130 4.94 -7.27 -15.97
N LEU A 131 4.19 -7.74 -14.96
CA LEU A 131 3.01 -7.04 -14.46
C LEU A 131 3.38 -5.65 -13.95
N PHE A 132 4.41 -5.57 -13.10
CA PHE A 132 4.86 -4.31 -12.52
C PHE A 132 5.39 -3.33 -13.59
N ALA A 133 6.26 -3.82 -14.48
CA ALA A 133 6.80 -3.05 -15.61
C ALA A 133 5.69 -2.45 -16.48
N ARG A 134 4.71 -3.29 -16.86
CA ARG A 134 3.56 -2.85 -17.66
C ARG A 134 2.74 -1.77 -16.94
N LYS A 135 2.56 -1.89 -15.62
CA LYS A 135 1.77 -0.93 -14.84
C LYS A 135 2.48 0.41 -14.72
N ILE A 136 3.78 0.44 -14.47
CA ILE A 136 4.53 1.71 -14.45
C ILE A 136 4.50 2.40 -15.82
N GLN A 137 4.63 1.63 -16.92
CA GLN A 137 4.70 2.19 -18.26
C GLN A 137 3.37 2.73 -18.80
N ASN A 138 2.24 2.10 -18.45
CA ASN A 138 0.96 2.33 -19.13
C ASN A 138 -0.13 2.88 -18.20
N SER A 139 0.18 3.15 -16.93
CA SER A 139 -0.80 3.60 -15.95
C SER A 139 -0.29 4.83 -15.20
N SER A 140 -1.22 5.59 -14.64
CA SER A 140 -0.90 6.79 -13.86
C SER A 140 -0.73 6.46 -12.38
N ALA A 141 0.29 7.03 -11.75
CA ALA A 141 0.40 6.99 -10.29
C ALA A 141 -0.68 7.86 -9.66
N THR A 142 -1.27 7.35 -8.58
CA THR A 142 -2.03 8.10 -7.59
C THR A 142 -1.16 8.19 -6.35
N VAL A 143 -0.67 9.38 -6.08
CA VAL A 143 0.15 9.69 -4.91
C VAL A 143 -0.77 10.17 -3.79
N TYR A 144 -0.51 9.75 -2.56
CA TYR A 144 -1.32 10.15 -1.42
C TYR A 144 -1.24 11.67 -1.24
N ASP A 145 -2.40 12.31 -1.22
CA ASP A 145 -2.53 13.73 -0.95
C ASP A 145 -3.41 13.93 0.30
N PRO A 146 -2.83 14.37 1.44
CA PRO A 146 -3.59 14.62 2.66
C PRO A 146 -4.59 15.78 2.50
N ALA A 147 -4.43 16.64 1.50
CA ALA A 147 -5.38 17.72 1.17
C ALA A 147 -6.52 17.24 0.25
N ASN A 148 -6.52 15.97 -0.17
CA ASN A 148 -7.59 15.42 -0.99
C ASN A 148 -8.90 15.39 -0.18
N PRO A 149 -9.97 16.10 -0.61
CA PRO A 149 -11.25 16.15 0.10
C PRO A 149 -11.94 14.77 0.22
N ASP A 150 -11.56 13.80 -0.62
CA ASP A 150 -12.04 12.42 -0.50
C ASP A 150 -11.41 11.65 0.66
N ALA A 151 -10.32 12.14 1.26
CA ALA A 151 -9.69 11.52 2.43
C ALA A 151 -10.57 11.62 3.68
N ASP A 152 -11.24 12.75 3.87
CA ASP A 152 -12.13 13.00 5.03
C ASP A 152 -13.43 12.18 4.95
N ASN A 153 -13.91 11.91 3.72
CA ASN A 153 -15.13 11.12 3.47
C ASN A 153 -14.89 9.59 3.53
N LYS A 154 -13.90 9.13 4.29
CA LYS A 154 -13.55 7.71 4.47
C LYS A 154 -13.40 7.28 5.93
N ALA A 155 -13.60 8.17 6.90
CA ALA A 155 -13.46 7.87 8.32
C ALA A 155 -14.26 6.63 8.77
N GLU A 156 -15.51 6.50 8.33
CA GLU A 156 -16.35 5.33 8.63
C GLU A 156 -15.77 4.03 8.03
N ASN A 157 -15.27 4.10 6.78
CA ASN A 157 -14.67 2.95 6.12
C ASN A 157 -13.39 2.51 6.83
N ILE A 158 -12.57 3.47 7.28
CA ILE A 158 -11.36 3.24 8.05
C ILE A 158 -11.71 2.58 9.38
N SER A 159 -12.65 3.14 10.14
CA SER A 159 -13.09 2.58 11.43
C SER A 159 -13.59 1.14 11.27
N LYS A 160 -14.49 0.86 10.32
CA LYS A 160 -14.98 -0.51 10.06
C LYS A 160 -13.87 -1.46 9.58
N GLY A 161 -12.88 -0.96 8.84
CA GLY A 161 -11.76 -1.76 8.35
C GLY A 161 -10.84 -2.18 9.47
N LEU A 162 -10.41 -1.21 10.27
CA LEU A 162 -9.55 -1.46 11.42
C LEU A 162 -10.24 -2.34 12.47
N ALA A 163 -11.53 -2.12 12.74
CA ALA A 163 -12.31 -3.00 13.62
C ALA A 163 -12.30 -4.45 13.11
N LYS A 164 -12.53 -4.66 11.81
CA LYS A 164 -12.48 -6.01 11.23
C LYS A 164 -11.08 -6.62 11.29
N TYR A 165 -10.04 -5.84 11.06
CA TYR A 165 -8.66 -6.28 11.20
C TYR A 165 -8.34 -6.71 12.64
N GLU A 166 -8.73 -5.93 13.64
CA GLU A 166 -8.52 -6.28 15.06
C GLU A 166 -9.21 -7.59 15.43
N ASP A 167 -10.43 -7.83 14.93
CA ASP A 167 -11.12 -9.10 15.13
C ASP A 167 -10.35 -10.28 14.50
N LEU A 168 -9.89 -10.12 13.25
CA LEU A 168 -9.08 -11.13 12.57
C LEU A 168 -7.75 -11.39 13.31
N LYS A 169 -7.13 -10.35 13.88
CA LYS A 169 -5.88 -10.45 14.64
C LYS A 169 -6.08 -11.22 15.95
N LYS A 170 -7.16 -10.94 16.69
CA LYS A 170 -7.54 -11.70 17.90
C LYS A 170 -7.79 -13.17 17.58
N GLU A 171 -8.42 -13.44 16.44
CA GLU A 171 -8.68 -14.80 15.94
C GLU A 171 -7.43 -15.50 15.37
N LYS A 172 -6.28 -14.81 15.27
CA LYS A 172 -5.07 -15.30 14.59
C LYS A 172 -5.36 -15.82 13.18
N SER A 173 -6.23 -15.09 12.47
CA SER A 173 -6.71 -15.50 11.16
C SER A 173 -5.60 -15.53 10.12
N SER A 174 -5.58 -16.57 9.28
CA SER A 174 -4.70 -16.65 8.12
C SER A 174 -5.04 -15.66 6.99
N LYS A 175 -6.13 -14.89 7.15
CA LYS A 175 -6.54 -13.82 6.22
C LYS A 175 -5.67 -12.57 6.32
N ILE A 176 -4.82 -12.46 7.35
CA ILE A 176 -3.82 -11.39 7.44
C ILE A 176 -2.52 -11.96 6.88
N ILE A 177 -2.16 -11.53 5.68
CA ILE A 177 -0.94 -11.98 5.02
C ILE A 177 0.23 -11.16 5.55
N GLN A 178 1.40 -11.79 5.69
CA GLN A 178 2.64 -11.10 6.04
C GLN A 178 3.47 -10.85 4.79
N LEU A 179 3.80 -9.59 4.55
CA LEU A 179 4.74 -9.18 3.51
C LEU A 179 6.14 -9.68 3.87
N LYS A 180 6.83 -10.27 2.90
CA LYS A 180 8.23 -10.69 3.04
C LYS A 180 9.16 -9.51 2.77
N SER A 181 9.94 -9.12 3.77
CA SER A 181 10.78 -7.92 3.73
C SER A 181 11.96 -8.01 2.75
N ASP A 182 12.33 -9.21 2.31
CA ASP A 182 13.40 -9.49 1.35
C ASP A 182 12.97 -9.43 -0.13
N LEU A 183 11.66 -9.47 -0.42
CA LEU A 183 11.13 -9.40 -1.78
C LEU A 183 10.96 -7.93 -2.22
N CYS A 184 12.10 -7.31 -2.55
CA CYS A 184 12.21 -5.91 -2.94
C CYS A 184 12.59 -5.72 -4.41
N PHE A 185 12.05 -4.68 -5.05
CA PHE A 185 12.39 -4.30 -6.42
C PHE A 185 13.55 -3.27 -6.39
N GLU A 186 14.75 -3.68 -6.79
CA GLU A 186 15.95 -2.84 -6.62
C GLU A 186 16.27 -1.96 -7.84
N ASP A 187 16.01 -2.44 -9.06
CA ASP A 187 16.31 -1.70 -10.28
C ASP A 187 15.21 -1.85 -11.33
N ALA A 188 14.57 -0.74 -11.68
CA ALA A 188 13.66 -0.72 -12.83
C ALA A 188 14.32 -0.51 -14.19
N GLU A 189 15.63 -0.29 -14.22
CA GLU A 189 16.39 -0.23 -15.46
C GLU A 189 16.26 -1.55 -16.25
N LYS A 190 15.96 -2.66 -15.58
CA LYS A 190 15.68 -3.97 -16.19
C LYS A 190 14.23 -4.14 -16.69
N PHE A 191 13.37 -3.14 -16.51
CA PHE A 191 11.97 -3.16 -16.96
C PHE A 191 11.74 -2.37 -18.26
N GLN A 192 12.74 -1.67 -18.77
CA GLN A 192 12.68 -1.07 -20.10
C GLN A 192 12.86 -2.18 -21.15
N LYS A 193 11.90 -2.30 -22.07
CA LYS A 193 12.03 -3.18 -23.23
C LYS A 193 13.20 -2.68 -24.08
N ASN A 194 14.08 -3.60 -24.49
CA ASN A 194 14.76 -3.48 -25.79
C ASN A 194 13.72 -3.48 -26.91
#